data_AF-A0A5M9NZF2-F1
#
_entry.id   AF-A0A5M9NZF2-F1
#
_cell.length_a   1.000
_cell.length_b   1.000
_cell.length_c   1.000
_cell.angle_alpha   90.00
_cell.angle_beta   90.00
_cell.angle_gamma   90.00
#
_symmetry.space_group_name_H-M   'P 1'
#
loop_
_entity.id
_entity.type
_entity.pdbx_description
1 polymer ?
#
loop_
_entity_poly.entity_id
_entity_poly.type
_entity_poly.pdbx_seq_one_letter_code
_entity_poly.pdbx_strand_id
1 'polypeptide(L)' 'MFTIEGVCDWCKKPSLVKKHDYLDGKCHHACKECNDIATIDVRQFNIGEMEMRAKLSQATLR' A
#
# COMPACT_ATOMS: atom_id res chain seq x y z
N MET A 1 7.30 -12.64 -0.25
CA MET A 1 7.49 -13.56 -1.39
C MET A 1 6.21 -13.56 -2.23
N PHE A 2 6.26 -13.93 -3.52
CA PHE A 2 5.07 -14.03 -4.37
C PHE A 2 4.55 -15.46 -4.30
N THR A 3 3.72 -15.77 -3.31
CA THR A 3 3.32 -17.15 -2.97
C THR A 3 1.81 -17.34 -2.89
N ILE A 4 1.04 -16.26 -3.03
CA ILE A 4 -0.42 -16.30 -2.95
C ILE A 4 -0.94 -16.29 -4.38
N GLU A 5 -1.77 -17.26 -4.76
CA GLU A 5 -2.49 -17.18 -6.04
C GLU A 5 -3.58 -16.12 -5.94
N GLY A 6 -3.63 -15.20 -6.90
CA GLY A 6 -4.61 -14.13 -6.88
C GLY A 6 -4.55 -13.23 -8.13
N VAL A 7 -5.30 -12.13 -8.09
CA VAL A 7 -5.27 -11.10 -9.15
C VAL A 7 -4.42 -9.94 -8.66
N CYS A 8 -3.47 -9.49 -9.48
CA CYS A 8 -2.66 -8.32 -9.18
C CYS A 8 -3.52 -7.06 -9.21
N ASP A 9 -3.48 -6.26 -8.15
CA ASP A 9 -4.26 -5.04 -8.05
C ASP A 9 -3.79 -3.92 -8.99
N TRP A 10 -2.57 -4.00 -9.53
CA TRP A 10 -2.03 -3.02 -10.47
C TRP A 10 -2.33 -3.37 -11.93
N CYS A 11 -1.93 -4.56 -12.39
CA CYS A 11 -2.12 -4.94 -13.79
C CYS A 11 -3.43 -5.71 -14.06
N LYS A 12 -4.19 -6.05 -13.01
CA LYS A 12 -5.46 -6.78 -13.06
C LYS A 12 -5.38 -8.17 -13.72
N LYS A 13 -4.17 -8.76 -13.78
CA LYS A 13 -3.94 -10.11 -14.30
C LYS A 13 -3.82 -11.13 -13.16
N PRO A 14 -4.28 -12.38 -13.34
CA PRO A 14 -3.97 -13.49 -12.43
C PRO A 14 -2.46 -13.73 -12.33
N SER A 15 -1.94 -13.93 -11.13
CA SER A 15 -0.52 -14.20 -10.88
C SER A 15 -0.28 -14.74 -9.46
N LEU A 16 0.96 -15.09 -9.17
CA LEU A 16 1.43 -15.17 -7.79
C LEU A 16 1.69 -13.76 -7.29
N VAL A 17 1.01 -13.40 -6.20
CA VAL A 17 1.00 -12.06 -5.65
C VAL A 17 1.64 -12.01 -4.26
N LYS A 18 2.11 -10.82 -3.90
CA LYS A 18 2.66 -10.46 -2.60
C LYS A 18 1.76 -9.37 -2.00
N LYS A 19 1.44 -9.50 -0.72
CA LYS A 19 0.65 -8.53 0.05
C LYS A 19 1.45 -7.24 0.30
N HIS A 20 0.77 -6.11 0.23
CA HIS A 20 1.21 -4.78 0.64
C HIS A 20 0.20 -4.18 1.62
N ASP A 21 0.65 -3.84 2.82
CA ASP A 21 -0.18 -3.27 3.88
C ASP A 21 -0.07 -1.74 3.93
N TYR A 22 -1.20 -1.07 4.11
CA TYR A 22 -1.34 0.38 4.22
C TYR A 22 -1.58 0.78 5.68
N LEU A 23 -1.22 2.02 6.06
CA LEU A 23 -1.37 2.53 7.43
C LEU A 23 -2.83 2.71 7.88
N ASP A 24 -3.78 2.67 6.94
CA ASP A 24 -5.22 2.71 7.21
C ASP A 24 -5.82 1.31 7.46
N GLY A 25 -4.98 0.26 7.43
CA GLY A 25 -5.39 -1.13 7.65
C GLY A 25 -5.87 -1.85 6.39
N LYS A 26 -5.92 -1.18 5.23
CA LYS A 26 -6.19 -1.86 3.95
C LYS A 26 -4.96 -2.62 3.46
N CYS A 27 -5.20 -3.52 2.52
CA CYS A 27 -4.12 -4.20 1.81
C CYS A 27 -4.44 -4.40 0.33
N HIS A 28 -3.39 -4.40 -0.47
CA HIS A 28 -3.43 -4.75 -1.88
C HIS A 28 -2.37 -5.80 -2.19
N HIS A 29 -2.49 -6.47 -3.32
CA HIS A 29 -1.66 -7.58 -3.73
C HIS A 29 -1.03 -7.29 -5.10
N ALA A 30 0.30 -7.33 -5.17
CA ALA A 30 1.04 -7.06 -6.40
C ALA A 30 1.71 -8.33 -6.92
N CYS A 31 1.71 -8.54 -8.24
CA CYS A 31 2.57 -9.53 -8.88
C CYS A 31 4.03 -9.04 -8.92
N LYS A 32 4.95 -9.94 -9.30
CA LYS A 32 6.39 -9.63 -9.38
C LYS A 32 6.71 -8.43 -10.27
N GLU A 33 6.03 -8.31 -11.41
CA GLU A 33 6.26 -7.25 -12.40
C GLU A 33 5.79 -5.87 -11.89
N CYS A 34 4.74 -5.84 -11.07
CA CYS A 34 4.19 -4.59 -10.55
C CYS A 34 4.74 -4.19 -9.17
N ASN A 35 5.52 -5.06 -8.51
CA ASN A 35 5.92 -4.89 -7.11
C ASN A 35 6.68 -3.58 -6.84
N ASP A 36 7.50 -3.11 -7.78
CA ASP A 36 8.30 -1.91 -7.58
C ASP A 36 7.41 -0.66 -7.54
N ILE A 37 6.45 -0.57 -8.47
CA ILE A 37 5.45 0.50 -8.49
C ILE A 37 4.53 0.40 -7.28
N ALA A 38 4.07 -0.81 -6.93
CA ALA A 38 3.25 -1.04 -5.75
C ALA A 38 3.96 -0.64 -4.45
N THR A 39 5.26 -0.89 -4.34
CA THR A 39 6.07 -0.48 -3.17
C THR A 39 6.15 1.04 -3.06
N ILE A 40 6.33 1.74 -4.18
CA ILE A 40 6.37 3.22 -4.21
C ILE A 40 5.01 3.80 -3.83
N ASP A 41 3.92 3.29 -4.43
CA ASP A 41 2.55 3.75 -4.18
C ASP A 41 2.17 3.61 -2.69
N VAL A 42 2.37 2.43 -2.12
CA VAL A 42 2.11 2.15 -0.69
C VAL A 42 2.94 3.07 0.21
N ARG A 43 4.21 3.30 -0.13
CA ARG A 43 5.08 4.21 0.65
C ARG A 43 4.57 5.65 0.60
N GLN A 44 4.18 6.14 -0.59
CA GLN A 44 3.67 7.50 -0.76
C GLN A 44 2.37 7.71 0.00
N PHE A 45 1.44 6.77 -0.08
CA PHE A 45 0.21 6.79 0.71
C PHE A 45 0.52 6.87 2.22
N ASN A 46 1.41 6.00 2.71
CA ASN A 46 1.74 5.95 4.13
C ASN A 46 2.41 7.25 4.62
N ILE A 47 3.25 7.89 3.81
CA ILE A 47 3.81 9.22 4.11
C ILE A 47 2.69 10.25 4.24
N GLY A 48 1.77 10.32 3.28
CA GLY A 48 0.64 11.24 3.30
C GLY A 48 -0.27 11.05 4.52
N GLU A 49 -0.57 9.79 4.87
CA GLU A 49 -1.34 9.44 6.07
C GLU A 49 -0.66 9.94 7.36
N MET A 50 0.66 9.75 7.49
CA MET A 50 1.40 10.22 8.66
C MET A 50 1.40 11.75 8.75
N GLU A 51 1.62 12.45 7.63
CA GLU A 51 1.57 13.91 7.58
C GLU A 51 0.19 14.46 7.97
N MET A 52 -0.88 13.83 7.50
CA MET A 52 -2.25 14.19 7.85
C MET A 52 -2.52 13.98 9.34
N ARG A 53 -2.15 12.82 9.89
CA ARG A 53 -2.30 12.52 11.33
C ARG A 53 -1.51 13.49 12.19
N ALA A 54 -0.28 13.86 11.79
CA ALA A 54 0.52 14.84 12.49
C ALA A 54 -0.18 16.21 12.53
N LYS A 55 -0.70 16.70 11.41
CA LYS A 55 -1.45 17.97 11.33
C LYS A 55 -2.70 17.95 12.22
N LEU A 56 -3.47 16.87 12.20
CA LEU A 56 -4.66 16.72 13.05
C LEU A 56 -4.30 16.70 14.54
N SER A 57 -3.25 15.95 14.92
CA SER A 57 -2.79 15.90 16.31
C SER A 57 -2.37 17.27 16.85
N GLN A 58 -1.69 18.08 16.02
CA GLN A 58 -1.29 19.43 16.41
C GLN A 58 -2.48 20.39 16.52
N ALA A 59 -3.52 20.21 15.69
CA ALA A 59 -4.73 21.01 15.76
C ALA A 59 -5.56 20.72 17.01
N THR A 60 -5.60 19.47 17.49
CA THR A 60 -6.36 19.07 18.69
C THR A 60 -5.67 19.48 20.00
N LEU A 61 -4.37 19.76 19.98
CA LEU A 61 -3.59 20.20 21.15
C LEU A 61 -3.62 21.71 21.39
N ARG A 62 -4.34 22.49 20.55
CA ARG A 62 -4.55 23.94 20.69
C ARG A 62 -5.94 24.23 21.22
#